data_AF-A0A060YBN6-F1
#
_entry.id   AF-A0A060YBN6-F1
#
_cell.length_a   1.000
_cell.length_b   1.000
_cell.length_c   1.000
_cell.angle_alpha   90.00
_cell.angle_beta   90.00
_cell.angle_gamma   90.00
#
_symmetry.space_group_name_H-M   'P 1'
#
loop_
_entity.id
_entity.type
_entity.pdbx_description
1 polymer ?
#
loop_
_entity_poly.entity_id
_entity_poly.type
_entity_poly.pdbx_seq_one_letter_code
_entity_poly.pdbx_strand_id
1 'polypeptide(L)'
;MSSILDEYEDSQNSRHPVQHSSRLSAANIGITHSGFVNVRLEEEKPIFNKQRIDFSPPEKINHFAVCNNQLCMSLGKDTLLR
;
A
#
# COMPACT_ATOMS: atom_id res chain seq x y z
N MET A 1 -29.07 -16.62 36.34
CA MET A 1 -28.76 -15.95 35.06
C MET A 1 -27.32 -16.32 34.76
N SER A 2 -27.07 -17.35 33.94
CA SER A 2 -25.71 -17.63 33.44
C SER A 2 -25.33 -16.52 32.47
N SER A 3 -24.13 -15.99 32.60
CA SER A 3 -23.61 -15.02 31.63
C SER A 3 -23.25 -15.77 30.35
N ILE A 4 -23.43 -15.13 29.18
CA ILE A 4 -22.93 -15.64 27.88
C ILE A 4 -21.45 -16.06 27.96
N LEU A 5 -20.69 -15.44 28.86
CA LEU A 5 -19.29 -15.75 29.10
C LEU A 5 -19.10 -17.12 29.78
N ASP A 6 -19.93 -17.47 30.76
CA ASP A 6 -19.82 -18.75 31.49
C ASP A 6 -20.14 -19.94 30.55
N GLU A 7 -21.13 -19.78 29.66
CA GLU A 7 -21.50 -20.80 28.67
C GLU A 7 -20.38 -21.06 27.64
N TYR A 8 -19.55 -20.04 27.36
CA TYR A 8 -18.42 -20.17 26.45
C TYR A 8 -17.26 -20.96 27.07
N GLU A 9 -16.98 -20.76 28.36
CA GLU A 9 -15.90 -21.47 29.06
C GLU A 9 -16.19 -22.98 29.20
N ASP A 10 -17.43 -23.34 29.54
CA ASP A 10 -17.86 -24.74 29.63
C ASP A 10 -17.78 -25.47 28.27
N SER A 11 -18.09 -24.78 27.17
CA SER A 11 -18.03 -25.34 25.82
C SER A 11 -16.59 -25.61 25.35
N GLN A 12 -15.60 -24.89 25.87
CA GLN A 12 -14.19 -25.11 25.59
C GLN A 12 -13.63 -26.28 26.41
N ASN A 13 -14.03 -26.41 27.69
CA ASN A 13 -13.49 -27.43 28.58
C ASN A 13 -13.99 -28.85 28.26
N SER A 14 -15.15 -28.99 27.61
CA SER A 14 -15.73 -30.28 27.22
C SER A 14 -15.13 -30.91 25.95
N ARG A 15 -14.26 -30.20 25.20
CA ARG A 15 -13.73 -30.67 23.91
C ARG A 15 -12.39 -31.40 23.96
N HIS A 16 -11.97 -31.90 25.12
CA HIS A 16 -10.85 -32.86 25.18
C HIS A 16 -11.35 -34.31 25.28
N PRO A 17 -11.49 -35.01 24.14
CA PRO A 17 -11.13 -36.40 24.05
C PRO A 17 -9.76 -36.54 23.37
N VAL A 18 -8.98 -37.40 24.01
CA VAL A 18 -7.65 -37.87 23.66
C VAL A 18 -7.60 -38.40 22.21
N GLN A 19 -6.61 -37.90 21.44
CA GLN A 19 -5.89 -38.49 20.30
C GLN A 19 -6.69 -39.16 19.15
N HIS A 20 -6.62 -38.55 17.95
CA HIS A 20 -6.36 -39.33 16.74
C HIS A 20 -5.60 -38.52 15.69
N SER A 21 -4.51 -39.11 15.21
CA SER A 21 -3.68 -38.68 14.09
C SER A 21 -4.52 -38.42 12.83
N SER A 22 -4.49 -37.21 12.30
CA SER A 22 -4.45 -36.97 10.85
C SER A 22 -4.07 -35.52 10.55
N ARG A 23 -3.12 -35.40 9.62
CA ARG A 23 -2.55 -34.15 9.12
C ARG A 23 -3.61 -33.35 8.36
N LEU A 24 -3.40 -32.04 8.36
CA LEU A 24 -3.90 -30.99 7.45
C LEU A 24 -4.83 -29.97 8.12
N SER A 25 -4.54 -28.70 7.81
CA SER A 25 -5.23 -27.46 8.18
C SER A 25 -5.07 -26.91 9.61
N ALA A 26 -3.85 -26.96 10.17
CA ALA A 26 -3.42 -26.01 11.21
C ALA A 26 -2.80 -24.74 10.59
N ALA A 27 -3.43 -24.21 9.53
CA ALA A 27 -2.97 -23.04 8.81
C ALA A 27 -4.16 -22.10 8.59
N ASN A 28 -4.82 -21.62 9.67
CA ASN A 28 -5.65 -20.41 9.51
C ASN A 28 -6.09 -19.62 10.74
N ILE A 29 -5.53 -19.79 11.95
CA ILE A 29 -5.88 -18.89 13.06
C ILE A 29 -4.63 -18.56 13.88
N GLY A 30 -3.66 -17.95 13.19
CA GLY A 30 -2.64 -17.14 13.83
C GLY A 30 -3.12 -15.69 13.87
N ILE A 31 -4.25 -15.41 14.52
CA ILE A 31 -4.62 -14.03 14.85
C ILE A 31 -3.72 -13.66 16.02
N THR A 32 -2.52 -13.21 15.68
CA THR A 32 -1.56 -12.67 16.64
C THR A 32 -2.29 -11.61 17.46
N HIS A 33 -2.24 -11.74 18.78
CA HIS A 33 -2.83 -10.86 19.79
C HIS A 33 -2.23 -9.42 19.79
N SER A 34 -1.59 -9.03 18.69
CA SER A 34 -1.08 -7.70 18.36
C SER A 34 -2.04 -7.10 17.35
N GLY A 35 -2.80 -6.09 17.75
CA GLY A 35 -3.97 -5.54 17.06
C GLY A 35 -3.73 -4.83 15.71
N PHE A 36 -2.74 -5.25 14.93
CA PHE A 36 -2.47 -4.71 13.61
C PHE A 36 -2.33 -5.83 12.59
N VAL A 37 -3.32 -5.93 11.69
CA VAL A 37 -3.27 -6.79 10.50
C VAL A 37 -2.83 -5.93 9.32
N ASN A 38 -1.68 -6.26 8.73
CA ASN A 38 -1.18 -5.58 7.53
C ASN A 38 -1.94 -6.11 6.30
N VAL A 39 -2.95 -5.37 5.83
CA VAL A 39 -3.78 -5.72 4.65
C VAL A 39 -3.16 -5.17 3.35
N ARG A 40 -1.88 -5.45 3.10
CA ARG A 40 -1.25 -5.14 1.81
C ARG A 40 -1.55 -6.25 0.81
N LEU A 41 -2.29 -5.93 -0.24
CA LEU A 41 -2.65 -6.87 -1.31
C LEU A 41 -1.47 -7.15 -2.25
N GLU A 42 -0.61 -6.16 -2.49
CA GLU A 42 0.54 -6.22 -3.40
C GLU A 42 1.72 -5.38 -2.87
N GLU A 43 2.89 -5.54 -3.49
CA GLU A 43 4.08 -4.72 -3.21
C GLU A 43 3.86 -3.27 -3.69
N GLU A 44 4.05 -2.30 -2.79
CA GLU A 44 3.85 -0.89 -3.08
C GLU A 44 4.96 -0.36 -4.00
N LYS A 45 4.57 0.10 -5.19
CA LYS A 45 5.48 0.77 -6.12
C LYS A 45 5.59 2.26 -5.78
N PRO A 46 6.77 2.89 -5.97
CA PRO A 46 6.91 4.33 -5.80
C PRO A 46 5.93 5.10 -6.68
N ILE A 47 5.16 5.98 -6.06
CA ILE A 47 4.18 6.82 -6.76
C ILE A 47 4.81 8.08 -7.39
N PHE A 48 6.07 8.36 -7.09
CA PHE A 48 6.83 9.48 -7.65
C PHE A 48 8.01 8.98 -8.47
N ASN A 49 8.17 9.55 -9.66
CA ASN A 49 9.35 9.37 -10.49
C ASN A 49 9.95 10.75 -10.78
N LYS A 50 11.25 10.91 -10.51
CA LYS A 50 11.99 12.13 -10.87
C LYS A 50 12.77 11.87 -12.15
N GLN A 51 12.27 12.41 -13.26
CA GLN A 51 12.98 12.41 -14.52
C GLN A 51 13.71 13.73 -14.72
N ARG A 52 15.00 13.67 -15.04
CA ARG A 52 15.77 14.82 -15.52
C ARG A 52 15.70 14.85 -17.04
N ILE A 53 15.47 16.03 -17.60
CA ILE A 53 15.54 16.28 -19.03
C ILE A 53 16.80 17.09 -19.28
N ASP A 54 17.72 16.54 -20.08
CA ASP A 54 18.88 17.28 -20.55
C ASP A 54 18.47 18.07 -21.79
N PHE A 55 18.30 19.37 -21.59
CA PHE A 55 17.87 20.32 -22.60
C PHE A 55 18.80 21.53 -22.57
N SER A 56 19.38 21.85 -23.72
CA SER A 56 20.21 23.03 -23.92
C SER A 56 19.42 24.06 -24.72
N PRO A 57 18.70 24.99 -24.07
CA PRO A 57 17.95 26.01 -24.78
C PRO A 57 18.91 26.92 -25.57
N PRO A 58 18.50 27.40 -26.76
CA PRO A 58 19.33 28.31 -27.57
C PRO A 58 19.52 29.68 -26.90
N GLU A 59 18.61 30.06 -26.01
CA GLU A 59 18.57 31.34 -25.30
C GLU A 59 18.16 31.10 -23.83
N LYS A 60 18.34 32.11 -22.96
CA LYS A 60 17.93 32.01 -21.56
C LYS A 60 16.42 31.79 -21.43
N ILE A 61 16.01 30.89 -20.55
CA ILE A 61 14.60 30.67 -20.19
C ILE A 61 14.14 31.81 -19.28
N ASN A 62 13.09 32.51 -19.68
CA ASN A 62 12.48 33.59 -18.90
C ASN A 62 11.30 33.08 -18.07
N HIS A 63 10.37 32.37 -18.72
CA HIS A 63 9.22 31.74 -18.08
C HIS A 63 8.96 30.36 -18.70
N PHE A 64 8.45 29.42 -17.90
CA PHE A 64 7.93 28.15 -18.40
C PHE A 64 6.64 27.78 -17.67
N ALA A 65 5.78 27.02 -18.34
CA ALA A 65 4.55 26.49 -17.79
C ALA A 65 4.30 25.09 -18.34
N VAL A 66 3.70 24.22 -17.53
CA VAL A 66 3.31 22.87 -17.93
C VAL A 66 1.80 22.73 -17.78
N CYS A 67 1.12 22.34 -18.85
CA CYS A 67 -0.32 22.06 -18.84
C CYS A 67 -0.62 20.93 -19.81
N ASN A 68 -1.50 19.99 -19.43
CA ASN A 68 -1.94 18.89 -20.28
C ASN A 68 -0.76 18.15 -20.97
N ASN A 69 0.24 17.74 -20.16
CA ASN A 69 1.48 17.09 -20.62
C ASN A 69 2.28 17.87 -21.68
N GLN A 70 2.11 19.20 -21.76
CA GLN A 70 2.84 20.05 -22.69
C GLN A 70 3.63 21.11 -21.93
N LEU A 71 4.90 21.26 -22.30
CA LEU A 71 5.82 22.23 -21.72
C LEU A 71 5.90 23.43 -22.66
N CYS A 72 5.38 24.57 -22.23
CA CYS A 72 5.52 25.84 -22.95
C CYS A 72 6.61 26.69 -22.28
N MET A 73 7.54 27.22 -23.07
CA MET A 73 8.67 28.04 -22.60
C MET A 73 8.76 29.34 -23.39
N SER A 74 9.02 30.44 -22.69
CA SER A 74 9.49 31.69 -23.27
C SER A 74 10.99 31.80 -23.06
N LEU A 75 11.69 31.98 -24.16
CA LEU A 75 13.13 32.16 -24.20
C LEU A 75 13.45 33.66 -24.40
N GLY A 76 14.74 34.01 -24.46
CA GLY A 76 15.18 35.32 -24.90
C GLY A 76 14.70 35.66 -26.33
N LYS A 77 14.78 36.95 -26.68
CA LYS A 77 14.43 37.47 -28.03
C LYS A 77 13.00 37.13 -28.48
N ASP A 78 12.05 37.19 -27.55
CA ASP A 78 10.62 36.94 -27.78
C ASP A 78 10.32 35.58 -28.46
N THR A 79 11.19 34.59 -28.25
CA THR A 79 11.04 33.25 -28.82
C THR A 79 10.21 32.35 -27.89
N LEU A 80 9.23 31.64 -28.45
CA LEU A 80 8.40 30.66 -27.74
C LEU A 80 8.70 29.24 -28.22
N LEU A 81 8.75 28.28 -27.29
CA LEU A 81 8.96 26.85 -27.55
C LEU A 81 7.86 26.02 -26.85
N ARG A 82 7.30 25.03 -27.54
CA ARG A 82 6.22 24.14 -27.04
C ARG A 82 6.49 22.69 -27.39
#